data_AF-A0A1V6FRL7-F1
#
_entry.id   AF-A0A1V6FRL7-F1
#
_cell.length_a   1.000
_cell.length_b   1.000
_cell.length_c   1.000
_cell.angle_alpha   90.00
_cell.angle_beta   90.00
_cell.angle_gamma   90.00
#
_symmetry.space_group_name_H-M   'P 1'
#
loop_
_entity.id
_entity.type
_entity.pdbx_description
1 polymer ?
#
loop_
_entity_poly.entity_id
_entity_poly.type
_entity_poly.pdbx_seq_one_letter_code
_entity_poly.pdbx_strand_id
1 'polypeptide(L)'
;MPDTTNAAKLILVTRNGWPERSLPESAQPMLRCQPESDPADALDNAPEARVVLAAPLGQTTAWLKELLRRKRHFALASLPEAKGHDLTQLAVAARKRRLTPVILGSWRCLAPVLALRELAAGGVLGQLSRLDIAAPPQQTLAQTIAAADLVAFLNPANHPLDFTLTTDSQSEQPTITITITGSAGSATATGGLNGAKSTLTTVFANRSRTIPLPPSQPDQTEWRLFLTAPPDSQCLMTVNAAADIMGKSNRLSHQP
;
A
#
# COMPACT_ATOMS: atom_id res chain seq x y z
N MET A 1 0.61 35.06 -17.71
CA MET A 1 0.72 33.81 -16.92
C MET A 1 -0.18 32.79 -17.57
N PRO A 2 0.27 31.57 -17.89
CA PRO A 2 -0.62 30.56 -18.43
C PRO A 2 -1.68 30.21 -17.37
N ASP A 3 -2.91 30.06 -17.82
CA ASP A 3 -4.08 29.79 -17.00
C ASP A 3 -3.98 28.36 -16.43
N THR A 4 -3.44 28.21 -15.23
CA THR A 4 -3.16 26.90 -14.59
C THR A 4 -4.42 26.20 -14.09
N THR A 5 -5.60 26.81 -14.26
CA THR A 5 -6.88 26.35 -13.73
C THR A 5 -7.32 25.00 -14.32
N ASN A 6 -6.72 24.58 -15.45
CA ASN A 6 -6.95 23.28 -16.11
C ASN A 6 -5.74 22.33 -16.10
N ALA A 7 -4.67 22.63 -15.36
CA ALA A 7 -3.49 21.76 -15.30
C ALA A 7 -3.84 20.41 -14.64
N ALA A 8 -3.39 19.31 -15.24
CA ALA A 8 -3.65 17.97 -14.74
C ALA A 8 -3.09 17.79 -13.32
N LYS A 9 -3.90 17.24 -12.41
CA LYS A 9 -3.47 16.86 -11.05
C LYS A 9 -2.86 15.46 -11.00
N LEU A 10 -3.23 14.63 -11.97
CA LEU A 10 -2.78 13.24 -12.07
C LEU A 10 -2.38 12.94 -13.52
N ILE A 11 -1.21 12.34 -13.70
CA ILE A 11 -0.83 11.62 -14.92
C ILE A 11 -0.96 10.14 -14.62
N LEU A 12 -1.80 9.47 -15.40
CA LEU A 12 -1.98 8.03 -15.35
C LEU A 12 -1.36 7.38 -16.59
N VAL A 13 -0.28 6.64 -16.37
CA VAL A 13 0.44 5.91 -17.43
C VAL A 13 -0.10 4.49 -17.49
N THR A 14 -0.93 4.19 -18.48
CA THR A 14 -1.62 2.91 -18.60
C THR A 14 -1.90 2.55 -20.06
N ARG A 15 -1.82 1.26 -20.40
CA ARG A 15 -2.37 0.72 -21.66
C ARG A 15 -3.84 0.33 -21.54
N ASN A 16 -4.26 -0.02 -20.32
CA ASN A 16 -5.57 -0.61 -20.04
C ASN A 16 -6.47 0.40 -19.33
N GLY A 17 -7.78 0.10 -19.28
CA GLY A 17 -8.79 0.87 -18.56
C GLY A 17 -8.66 0.91 -17.03
N TRP A 18 -7.46 0.66 -16.49
CA TRP A 18 -7.20 0.83 -15.06
C TRP A 18 -7.30 2.33 -14.69
N PRO A 19 -7.79 2.68 -13.49
CA PRO A 19 -8.38 1.78 -12.49
C PRO A 19 -9.77 1.26 -12.90
N GLU A 20 -10.10 0.03 -12.49
CA GLU A 20 -11.42 -0.59 -12.73
C GLU A 20 -12.58 0.17 -12.06
N ARG A 21 -12.26 0.98 -11.04
CA ARG A 21 -13.20 1.81 -10.30
C ARG A 21 -12.96 3.29 -10.58
N SER A 22 -14.01 4.09 -10.49
CA SER A 22 -13.93 5.54 -10.66
C SER A 22 -12.94 6.16 -9.67
N LEU A 23 -12.06 7.02 -10.18
CA LEU A 23 -11.15 7.84 -9.36
C LEU A 23 -11.94 8.89 -8.57
N PRO A 24 -11.42 9.34 -7.40
CA PRO A 24 -12.03 10.46 -6.68
C PRO A 24 -11.96 11.75 -7.50
N GLU A 25 -12.89 12.69 -7.27
CA GLU A 25 -12.88 14.01 -7.90
C GLU A 25 -11.55 14.77 -7.69
N SER A 26 -10.85 14.52 -6.57
CA SER A 26 -9.54 15.09 -6.29
C SER A 26 -8.46 14.70 -7.31
N ALA A 27 -8.66 13.62 -8.06
CA ALA A 27 -7.78 13.18 -9.13
C ALA A 27 -7.98 13.96 -10.44
N GLN A 28 -9.04 14.77 -10.54
CA GLN A 28 -9.40 15.52 -11.75
C GLN A 28 -8.89 16.97 -11.71
N PRO A 29 -8.44 17.53 -12.85
CA PRO A 29 -8.34 16.88 -14.17
C PRO A 29 -7.17 15.88 -14.24
N MET A 30 -7.39 14.76 -14.96
CA MET A 30 -6.39 13.70 -15.15
C MET A 30 -5.93 13.62 -16.62
N LEU A 31 -4.62 13.49 -16.82
CA LEU A 31 -4.02 13.17 -18.11
C LEU A 31 -3.76 11.66 -18.20
N ARG A 32 -4.31 10.99 -19.21
CA ARG A 32 -3.98 9.59 -19.52
C ARG A 32 -2.89 9.52 -20.58
N CYS A 33 -1.83 8.78 -20.29
CA CYS A 33 -0.70 8.57 -21.18
C CYS A 33 -0.50 7.09 -21.46
N GLN A 34 -0.10 6.77 -22.69
CA GLN A 34 0.37 5.42 -23.03
C GLN A 34 1.82 5.25 -22.51
N PRO A 35 2.28 4.04 -22.16
CA PRO A 35 3.66 3.85 -21.70
C PRO A 35 4.72 4.26 -22.73
N GLU A 36 4.37 4.26 -24.02
CA GLU A 36 5.26 4.61 -25.14
C GLU A 36 5.30 6.11 -25.41
N SER A 37 4.42 6.91 -24.78
CA SER A 37 4.41 8.36 -24.97
C SER A 37 5.68 9.00 -24.40
N ASP A 38 6.06 10.16 -24.93
CA ASP A 38 7.18 10.92 -24.39
C ASP A 38 6.90 11.41 -22.96
N PRO A 39 7.63 10.91 -21.94
CA PRO A 39 7.41 11.34 -20.56
C PRO A 39 7.85 12.79 -20.32
N ALA A 40 8.79 13.33 -21.10
CA ALA A 40 9.30 14.68 -20.88
C ALA A 40 8.21 15.72 -21.17
N ASP A 41 7.61 15.64 -22.36
CA ASP A 41 6.52 16.52 -22.79
C ASP A 41 5.33 16.48 -21.81
N ALA A 42 4.89 15.28 -21.41
CA ALA A 42 3.79 15.15 -20.45
C ALA A 42 4.09 15.76 -19.08
N LEU A 43 5.32 15.63 -18.58
CA LEU A 43 5.74 16.20 -17.29
C LEU A 43 5.98 17.72 -17.36
N ASP A 44 6.35 18.24 -18.54
CA ASP A 44 6.50 19.68 -18.79
C ASP A 44 5.12 20.36 -18.89
N ASN A 45 4.14 19.69 -19.51
CA ASN A 45 2.76 20.18 -19.62
C ASN A 45 1.97 20.07 -18.29
N ALA A 46 2.39 19.19 -17.37
CA ALA A 46 1.78 19.01 -16.06
C ALA A 46 2.82 18.89 -14.92
N PRO A 47 3.49 20.01 -14.59
CA PRO A 47 4.64 20.01 -13.67
C PRO A 47 4.28 19.64 -12.23
N GLU A 48 3.04 19.90 -11.79
CA GLU A 48 2.58 19.58 -10.43
C GLU A 48 1.82 18.25 -10.33
N ALA A 49 1.58 17.57 -11.47
CA ALA A 49 0.82 16.34 -11.46
C ALA A 49 1.54 15.23 -10.68
N ARG A 50 0.77 14.51 -9.85
CA ARG A 50 1.21 13.21 -9.34
C ARG A 50 1.20 12.20 -10.48
N VAL A 51 2.11 11.22 -10.45
CA VAL A 51 2.24 10.24 -11.53
C VAL A 51 1.98 8.83 -11.00
N VAL A 52 1.15 8.08 -11.72
CA VAL A 52 0.90 6.66 -11.45
C VAL A 52 1.30 5.85 -12.65
N LEU A 53 2.18 4.87 -12.43
CA LEU A 53 2.56 3.86 -13.41
C LEU A 53 1.66 2.64 -13.20
N ALA A 54 0.71 2.46 -14.12
CA ALA A 54 -0.27 1.37 -14.11
C ALA A 54 -0.05 0.38 -15.26
N ALA A 55 1.17 0.31 -15.77
CA ALA A 55 1.63 -0.68 -16.73
C ALA A 55 2.91 -1.35 -16.20
N PRO A 56 3.23 -2.58 -16.64
CA PRO A 56 4.41 -3.30 -16.17
C PRO A 56 5.69 -2.48 -16.29
N LEU A 57 6.60 -2.65 -15.33
CA LEU A 57 7.83 -1.84 -15.23
C LEU A 57 8.68 -1.90 -16.51
N GLY A 58 8.73 -3.06 -17.17
CA GLY A 58 9.44 -3.21 -18.44
C GLY A 58 8.90 -2.29 -19.55
N GLN A 59 7.58 -2.05 -19.58
CA GLN A 59 6.93 -1.18 -20.56
C GLN A 59 7.05 0.31 -20.20
N THR A 60 7.20 0.63 -18.92
CA THR A 60 7.30 2.01 -18.41
C THR A 60 8.75 2.48 -18.20
N THR A 61 9.73 1.82 -18.81
CA THR A 61 11.16 2.11 -18.61
C THR A 61 11.52 3.57 -18.92
N ALA A 62 10.97 4.17 -19.99
CA ALA A 62 11.22 5.57 -20.34
C ALA A 62 10.67 6.52 -19.25
N TRP A 63 9.43 6.28 -18.82
CA TRP A 63 8.79 6.99 -17.71
C TRP A 63 9.60 6.88 -16.41
N LEU A 64 10.02 5.69 -16.02
CA LEU A 64 10.83 5.46 -14.81
C LEU A 64 12.13 6.26 -14.87
N LYS A 65 12.87 6.19 -15.98
CA LYS A 65 14.12 6.94 -16.16
C LYS A 65 13.89 8.43 -16.01
N GLU A 66 12.83 8.96 -16.60
CA GLU A 66 12.53 10.38 -16.58
C GLU A 66 12.06 10.86 -15.20
N LEU A 67 11.19 10.11 -14.53
CA LEU A 67 10.75 10.40 -13.16
C LEU A 67 11.94 10.38 -12.18
N LEU A 68 12.83 9.40 -12.30
CA LEU A 68 14.05 9.34 -11.51
C LEU A 68 15.01 10.49 -11.85
N ARG A 69 15.16 10.87 -13.13
CA ARG A 69 16.01 11.99 -13.56
C ARG A 69 15.52 13.31 -12.97
N ARG A 70 14.21 13.56 -13.04
CA ARG A 70 13.55 14.77 -12.52
C ARG A 70 13.27 14.74 -11.01
N LYS A 71 13.61 13.65 -10.32
CA LYS A 71 13.30 13.42 -8.89
C LYS A 71 11.82 13.63 -8.57
N ARG A 72 10.94 13.13 -9.42
CA ARG A 72 9.49 13.20 -9.23
C ARG A 72 9.02 12.02 -8.37
N HIS A 73 8.13 12.29 -7.43
CA HIS A 73 7.43 11.24 -6.69
C HIS A 73 6.33 10.64 -7.56
N PHE A 74 6.19 9.33 -7.48
CA PHE A 74 5.24 8.57 -8.27
C PHE A 74 4.75 7.35 -7.50
N ALA A 75 3.66 6.76 -7.99
CA ALA A 75 3.10 5.52 -7.48
C ALA A 75 3.16 4.41 -8.53
N LEU A 76 3.22 3.17 -8.05
CA LEU A 76 2.98 1.97 -8.85
C LEU A 76 1.57 1.47 -8.54
N ALA A 77 0.75 1.24 -9.55
CA ALA A 77 -0.65 0.81 -9.39
C ALA A 77 -0.78 -0.58 -8.77
N SER A 78 0.17 -1.48 -9.04
CA SER A 78 0.20 -2.80 -8.43
C SER A 78 1.55 -3.50 -8.68
N LEU A 79 1.96 -4.33 -7.74
CA LEU A 79 3.15 -5.21 -7.79
C LEU A 79 3.05 -6.56 -8.55
N PRO A 80 1.88 -7.12 -8.96
CA PRO A 80 1.76 -8.50 -9.46
C PRO A 80 2.69 -8.88 -10.60
N GLU A 81 3.12 -7.90 -11.40
CA GLU A 81 3.94 -8.12 -12.59
C GLU A 81 5.43 -7.76 -12.40
N ALA A 82 5.80 -7.19 -11.25
CA ALA A 82 7.18 -6.85 -10.97
C ALA A 82 7.93 -8.10 -10.50
N LYS A 83 8.94 -8.52 -11.27
CA LYS A 83 9.91 -9.51 -10.77
C LYS A 83 10.61 -8.89 -9.57
N GLY A 84 10.86 -9.68 -8.52
CA GLY A 84 11.52 -9.21 -7.30
C GLY A 84 12.84 -8.45 -7.51
N HIS A 85 13.55 -8.79 -8.59
CA HIS A 85 14.75 -8.09 -9.03
C HIS A 85 14.49 -6.64 -9.44
N ASP A 86 13.44 -6.39 -10.23
CA ASP A 86 13.10 -5.06 -10.76
C ASP A 86 12.72 -4.11 -9.63
N LEU A 87 11.98 -4.61 -8.63
CA LEU A 87 11.61 -3.83 -7.44
C LEU A 87 12.84 -3.45 -6.61
N THR A 88 13.79 -4.38 -6.45
CA THR A 88 15.03 -4.13 -5.71
C THR A 88 15.90 -3.09 -6.42
N GLN A 89 16.05 -3.20 -7.75
CA GLN A 89 16.78 -2.20 -8.53
C GLN A 89 16.13 -0.82 -8.45
N LEU A 90 14.80 -0.75 -8.54
CA LEU A 90 14.05 0.49 -8.41
C LEU A 90 14.25 1.13 -7.04
N ALA A 91 14.19 0.35 -5.96
CA ALA A 91 14.45 0.84 -4.60
C ALA A 91 15.87 1.40 -4.46
N VAL A 92 16.89 0.74 -5.01
CA VAL A 92 18.27 1.27 -5.03
C VAL A 92 18.33 2.61 -5.78
N ALA A 93 17.70 2.70 -6.95
CA ALA A 93 17.69 3.92 -7.74
C ALA A 93 16.95 5.08 -7.05
N ALA A 94 15.85 4.78 -6.36
CA ALA A 94 15.05 5.73 -5.59
C ALA A 94 15.82 6.24 -4.35
N ARG A 95 16.45 5.34 -3.58
CA ARG A 95 17.29 5.70 -2.41
C ARG A 95 18.42 6.64 -2.78
N LYS A 96 19.15 6.35 -3.85
CA LYS A 96 20.23 7.22 -4.37
C LYS A 96 19.75 8.65 -4.66
N ARG A 97 18.45 8.83 -4.92
CA ARG A 97 17.83 10.11 -5.28
C ARG A 97 16.97 10.70 -4.18
N ARG A 98 16.90 10.06 -3.00
CA ARG A 98 16.02 10.42 -1.88
C ARG A 98 14.55 10.50 -2.30
N LEU A 99 14.13 9.53 -3.11
CA LEU A 99 12.73 9.39 -3.51
C LEU A 99 12.04 8.30 -2.68
N THR A 100 10.76 8.51 -2.48
CA THR A 100 9.83 7.61 -1.79
C THR A 100 8.69 7.17 -2.71
N PRO A 101 8.96 6.43 -3.81
CA PRO A 101 7.88 5.92 -4.64
C PRO A 101 6.98 5.01 -3.80
N VAL A 102 5.67 5.14 -4.00
CA VAL A 102 4.68 4.35 -3.28
C VAL A 102 4.11 3.23 -4.13
N ILE A 103 3.53 2.25 -3.47
CA ILE A 103 2.83 1.13 -4.07
C ILE A 103 1.38 1.25 -3.63
N LEU A 104 0.48 1.30 -4.61
CA LEU A 104 -0.96 1.26 -4.38
C LEU A 104 -1.38 -0.20 -4.20
N GLY A 105 -2.27 -0.45 -3.25
CA GLY A 105 -2.58 -1.76 -2.71
C GLY A 105 -3.17 -1.61 -1.33
N SER A 106 -4.50 -1.52 -1.28
CA SER A 106 -5.32 -0.86 -0.26
C SER A 106 -5.27 -1.42 1.17
N TRP A 107 -4.34 -2.31 1.53
CA TRP A 107 -4.34 -3.00 2.83
C TRP A 107 -4.24 -2.02 4.00
N ARG A 108 -3.34 -1.03 3.93
CA ARG A 108 -3.21 0.01 4.96
C ARG A 108 -4.47 0.88 5.12
N CYS A 109 -5.30 0.95 4.07
CA CYS A 109 -6.53 1.75 4.06
C CYS A 109 -7.78 0.94 4.41
N LEU A 110 -7.65 -0.35 4.71
CA LEU A 110 -8.76 -1.17 5.17
C LEU A 110 -9.18 -0.74 6.58
N ALA A 111 -10.49 -0.57 6.80
CA ALA A 111 -11.05 -0.32 8.12
C ALA A 111 -10.52 -1.26 9.24
N PRO A 112 -10.44 -2.60 9.05
CA PRO A 112 -9.86 -3.49 10.07
C PRO A 112 -8.40 -3.16 10.38
N VAL A 113 -7.60 -2.78 9.39
CA VAL A 113 -6.18 -2.44 9.57
C VAL A 113 -6.02 -1.12 10.32
N LEU A 114 -6.78 -0.09 9.93
CA LEU A 114 -6.73 1.23 10.57
C LEU A 114 -7.19 1.17 12.03
N ALA A 115 -8.28 0.45 12.32
CA ALA A 115 -8.77 0.28 13.68
C ALA A 115 -7.74 -0.43 14.59
N LEU A 116 -7.08 -1.47 14.07
CA LEU A 116 -6.02 -2.15 14.81
C LEU A 116 -4.77 -1.27 14.97
N ARG A 117 -4.41 -0.48 13.95
CA ARG A 117 -3.32 0.49 14.04
C ARG A 117 -3.54 1.50 15.15
N GLU A 118 -4.76 2.01 15.30
CA GLU A 118 -5.12 2.94 16.38
C GLU A 118 -4.95 2.30 17.76
N LEU A 119 -5.42 1.07 17.95
CA LEU A 119 -5.26 0.34 19.22
C LEU A 119 -3.79 0.07 19.55
N ALA A 120 -3.02 -0.38 18.56
CA ALA A 120 -1.59 -0.68 18.71
C ALA A 120 -0.78 0.59 19.00
N ALA A 121 -1.00 1.66 18.22
CA ALA A 121 -0.30 2.93 18.39
C ALA A 121 -0.71 3.66 19.68
N GLY A 122 -1.95 3.51 20.12
CA GLY A 122 -2.43 4.02 21.40
C GLY A 122 -1.93 3.27 22.63
N GLY A 123 -1.23 2.14 22.45
CA GLY A 123 -0.69 1.33 23.55
C GLY A 123 -1.74 0.57 24.36
N VAL A 124 -3.00 0.53 23.89
CA VAL A 124 -4.12 -0.08 24.63
C VAL A 124 -3.92 -1.58 24.85
N LEU A 125 -3.23 -2.24 23.92
CA LEU A 125 -2.90 -3.67 23.99
C LEU A 125 -1.65 -3.97 24.85
N GLY A 126 -0.97 -2.94 25.36
CA GLY A 126 0.31 -3.10 26.05
C GLY A 126 1.44 -3.49 25.10
N GLN A 127 2.41 -4.26 25.59
CA GLN A 127 3.50 -4.75 24.76
C GLN A 127 2.97 -5.83 23.81
N LEU A 128 3.05 -5.57 22.50
CA LEU A 128 2.63 -6.51 21.48
C LEU A 128 3.55 -7.73 21.48
N SER A 129 2.97 -8.92 21.40
CA SER A 129 3.71 -10.19 21.41
C SER A 129 3.42 -11.08 20.21
N ARG A 130 2.21 -11.00 19.64
CA ARG A 130 1.81 -11.85 18.51
C ARG A 130 0.86 -11.15 17.55
N LEU A 131 1.00 -11.45 16.26
CA LEU A 131 0.13 -10.98 15.20
C LEU A 131 -0.21 -12.13 14.23
N ASP A 132 -1.49 -12.49 14.15
CA ASP A 132 -1.97 -13.51 13.22
C ASP A 132 -2.79 -12.85 12.11
N ILE A 133 -2.46 -13.15 10.85
CA ILE A 133 -3.14 -12.63 9.66
C ILE A 133 -3.74 -13.82 8.91
N ALA A 134 -5.05 -13.82 8.72
CA ALA A 134 -5.71 -14.66 7.74
C ALA A 134 -6.16 -13.79 6.56
N ALA A 135 -5.64 -14.09 5.37
CA ALA A 135 -5.91 -13.30 4.16
C ALA A 135 -6.23 -14.24 2.97
N PRO A 136 -6.85 -13.73 1.89
CA PRO A 136 -7.14 -14.53 0.70
C PRO A 136 -5.87 -15.17 0.13
N PRO A 137 -5.99 -16.25 -0.67
CA PRO A 137 -4.87 -17.11 -1.04
C PRO A 137 -3.71 -16.34 -1.67
N GLN A 138 -2.49 -16.72 -1.25
CA GLN A 138 -1.22 -16.23 -1.77
C GLN A 138 -1.06 -16.70 -3.22
N GLN A 139 -1.35 -15.84 -4.18
CA GLN A 139 -1.09 -16.14 -5.59
C GLN A 139 0.00 -15.24 -6.18
N THR A 140 0.50 -14.24 -5.45
CA THR A 140 1.52 -13.32 -5.98
C THR A 140 2.52 -12.85 -4.91
N LEU A 141 3.76 -12.59 -5.34
CA LEU A 141 4.82 -11.94 -4.54
C LEU A 141 4.33 -10.62 -3.90
N ALA A 142 3.44 -9.90 -4.58
CA ALA A 142 2.82 -8.68 -4.11
C ALA A 142 2.07 -8.86 -2.78
N GLN A 143 1.32 -9.96 -2.63
CA GLN A 143 0.53 -10.24 -1.42
C GLN A 143 1.43 -10.62 -0.24
N THR A 144 2.50 -11.39 -0.48
CA THR A 144 3.50 -11.70 0.57
C THR A 144 4.17 -10.42 1.08
N ILE A 145 4.54 -9.54 0.17
CA ILE A 145 5.12 -8.23 0.49
C ILE A 145 4.14 -7.36 1.28
N ALA A 146 2.86 -7.32 0.87
CA ALA A 146 1.82 -6.57 1.57
C ALA A 146 1.56 -7.10 2.99
N ALA A 147 1.62 -8.42 3.21
CA ALA A 147 1.45 -9.01 4.53
C ALA A 147 2.60 -8.68 5.48
N ALA A 148 3.84 -8.77 5.01
CA ALA A 148 5.00 -8.37 5.81
C ALA A 148 5.02 -6.86 6.10
N ASP A 149 4.57 -6.04 5.14
CA ASP A 149 4.39 -4.60 5.35
C ASP A 149 3.33 -4.31 6.42
N LEU A 150 2.23 -5.06 6.41
CA LEU A 150 1.17 -4.95 7.40
C LEU A 150 1.66 -5.25 8.82
N VAL A 151 2.54 -6.23 9.00
CA VAL A 151 3.17 -6.52 10.31
C VAL A 151 3.95 -5.30 10.80
N ALA A 152 4.80 -4.71 9.95
CA ALA A 152 5.56 -3.51 10.30
C ALA A 152 4.64 -2.30 10.56
N PHE A 153 3.58 -2.16 9.77
CA PHE A 153 2.59 -1.11 9.93
C PHE A 153 1.78 -1.26 11.22
N LEU A 154 1.50 -2.47 11.70
CA LEU A 154 0.75 -2.70 12.94
C LEU A 154 1.65 -2.73 14.19
N ASN A 155 2.97 -2.72 14.03
CA ASN A 155 3.95 -2.71 15.13
C ASN A 155 4.78 -1.42 15.15
N PRO A 156 4.20 -0.25 15.50
CA PRO A 156 4.90 1.04 15.48
C PRO A 156 6.16 1.07 16.34
N ALA A 157 6.17 0.35 17.46
CA ALA A 157 7.27 0.35 18.42
C ALA A 157 8.47 -0.50 17.95
N ASN A 158 8.32 -1.27 16.86
CA ASN A 158 9.34 -2.16 16.32
C ASN A 158 9.95 -3.13 17.34
N HIS A 159 9.16 -3.55 18.34
CA HIS A 159 9.56 -4.61 19.25
C HIS A 159 9.49 -5.97 18.56
N PRO A 160 10.27 -6.98 19.01
CA PRO A 160 10.11 -8.34 18.52
C PRO A 160 8.66 -8.80 18.64
N LEU A 161 8.11 -9.29 17.54
CA LEU A 161 6.70 -9.67 17.41
C LEU A 161 6.62 -10.98 16.62
N ASP A 162 6.04 -12.00 17.22
CA ASP A 162 5.75 -13.24 16.51
C ASP A 162 4.63 -12.98 15.50
N PHE A 163 4.78 -13.48 14.27
CA PHE A 163 3.72 -13.33 13.29
C PHE A 163 3.44 -14.63 12.54
N THR A 164 2.15 -14.85 12.26
CA THR A 164 1.67 -15.96 11.43
C THR A 164 0.85 -15.38 10.29
N LEU A 165 1.07 -15.89 9.07
CA LEU A 165 0.22 -15.62 7.93
C LEU A 165 -0.42 -16.93 7.47
N THR A 166 -1.74 -17.02 7.57
CA THR A 166 -2.53 -18.13 7.06
C THR A 166 -3.34 -17.70 5.84
N THR A 167 -3.54 -18.62 4.92
CA THR A 167 -4.40 -18.40 3.75
C THR A 167 -5.79 -18.92 4.04
N ASP A 168 -6.79 -18.04 3.96
CA ASP A 168 -8.19 -18.46 3.99
C ASP A 168 -8.60 -18.93 2.59
N SER A 169 -8.76 -20.23 2.44
CA SER A 169 -9.32 -20.83 1.23
C SER A 169 -10.83 -20.61 1.21
N GLN A 170 -11.28 -19.91 0.16
CA GLN A 170 -12.67 -19.79 -0.32
C GLN A 170 -13.61 -18.87 0.47
N SER A 171 -13.85 -17.72 -0.12
CA SER A 171 -15.08 -16.93 0.04
C SER A 171 -15.36 -16.26 -1.30
N GLU A 172 -16.64 -16.21 -1.72
CA GLU A 172 -17.08 -15.40 -2.87
C GLU A 172 -16.75 -13.90 -2.69
N GLN A 173 -16.49 -13.48 -1.44
CA GLN A 173 -16.07 -12.14 -1.07
C GLN A 173 -14.75 -12.19 -0.29
N PRO A 174 -13.62 -11.75 -0.86
CA PRO A 174 -12.34 -11.81 -0.18
C PRO A 174 -12.34 -10.92 1.09
N THR A 175 -12.01 -11.53 2.22
CA THR A 175 -11.92 -10.89 3.54
C THR A 175 -10.51 -11.00 4.09
N ILE A 176 -10.15 -10.07 4.98
CA ILE A 176 -8.96 -10.17 5.82
C ILE A 176 -9.41 -10.27 7.29
N THR A 177 -8.76 -11.13 8.05
CA THR A 177 -8.88 -11.21 9.51
C THR A 177 -7.50 -11.02 10.11
N ILE A 178 -7.38 -10.11 11.06
CA ILE A 178 -6.11 -9.80 11.73
C ILE A 178 -6.35 -9.86 13.22
N THR A 179 -5.52 -10.59 13.94
CA THR A 179 -5.51 -10.62 15.40
C THR A 179 -4.18 -10.09 15.90
N ILE A 180 -4.23 -9.09 16.79
CA ILE A 180 -3.06 -8.58 17.52
C ILE A 180 -3.23 -8.95 18.99
N THR A 181 -2.21 -9.56 19.56
CA THR A 181 -2.14 -9.87 20.99
C THR A 181 -1.02 -9.07 21.63
N GLY A 182 -1.30 -8.49 22.79
CA GLY A 182 -0.32 -7.87 23.65
C GLY A 182 -0.55 -8.20 25.12
N SER A 183 0.33 -7.67 25.98
CA SER A 183 0.35 -7.97 27.40
C SER A 183 -0.94 -7.60 28.16
N ALA A 184 -1.73 -6.63 27.64
CA ALA A 184 -2.96 -6.19 28.27
C ALA A 184 -4.22 -6.87 27.72
N GLY A 185 -4.16 -7.49 26.54
CA GLY A 185 -5.30 -8.08 25.87
C GLY A 185 -5.07 -8.34 24.39
N SER A 186 -6.15 -8.62 23.66
CA SER A 186 -6.10 -8.85 22.22
C SER A 186 -7.19 -8.10 21.48
N ALA A 187 -6.95 -7.87 20.19
CA ALA A 187 -7.93 -7.31 19.27
C ALA A 187 -7.91 -8.10 17.97
N THR A 188 -9.09 -8.50 17.50
CA THR A 188 -9.31 -9.16 16.22
C THR A 188 -10.19 -8.26 15.36
N ALA A 189 -9.73 -7.91 14.16
CA ALA A 189 -10.53 -7.18 13.19
C ALA A 189 -10.71 -8.00 11.91
N THR A 190 -11.94 -8.05 11.43
CA THR A 190 -12.31 -8.75 10.19
C THR A 190 -13.01 -7.77 9.26
N GLY A 191 -12.73 -7.84 7.96
CA GLY A 191 -13.41 -6.99 6.98
C GLY A 191 -13.20 -7.41 5.54
N GLY A 192 -14.14 -7.05 4.66
CA GLY A 192 -14.00 -7.24 3.23
C GLY A 192 -12.92 -6.32 2.63
N LEU A 193 -12.15 -6.83 1.66
CA LEU A 193 -11.13 -6.02 0.98
C LEU A 193 -11.70 -4.80 0.22
N ASN A 194 -12.99 -4.85 -0.11
CA ASN A 194 -13.71 -3.75 -0.74
C ASN A 194 -14.23 -2.69 0.25
N GLY A 195 -13.99 -2.85 1.57
CA GLY A 195 -14.48 -1.96 2.62
C GLY A 195 -15.88 -2.29 3.14
N ALA A 196 -16.50 -3.38 2.68
CA ALA A 196 -17.79 -3.85 3.17
C ALA A 196 -17.66 -4.58 4.52
N LYS A 197 -18.71 -4.45 5.35
CA LYS A 197 -18.98 -5.24 6.58
C LYS A 197 -17.72 -5.61 7.36
N SER A 198 -17.23 -4.65 8.15
CA SER A 198 -16.07 -4.86 9.02
C SER A 198 -16.46 -4.87 10.49
N THR A 199 -15.75 -5.63 11.31
CA THR A 199 -15.95 -5.71 12.75
C THR A 199 -14.62 -5.65 13.48
N LEU A 200 -14.66 -5.16 14.71
CA LEU A 200 -13.56 -5.18 15.65
C LEU A 200 -14.02 -5.85 16.94
N THR A 201 -13.33 -6.90 17.34
CA THR A 201 -13.52 -7.59 18.61
C THR A 201 -12.31 -7.34 19.48
N THR A 202 -12.52 -6.87 20.71
CA THR A 202 -11.45 -6.67 21.70
C THR A 202 -11.68 -7.56 22.90
N VAL A 203 -10.62 -8.16 23.43
CA VAL A 203 -10.64 -8.98 24.65
C VAL A 203 -9.69 -8.39 25.68
N PHE A 204 -10.22 -7.94 26.81
CA PHE A 204 -9.46 -7.40 27.94
C PHE A 204 -9.98 -8.02 29.24
N ALA A 205 -9.08 -8.53 30.09
CA ALA A 205 -9.43 -9.13 31.38
C ALA A 205 -10.63 -10.12 31.29
N ASN A 206 -10.60 -11.02 30.30
CA ASN A 206 -11.64 -12.00 29.99
C ASN A 206 -13.01 -11.42 29.58
N ARG A 207 -13.10 -10.12 29.29
CA ARG A 207 -14.29 -9.48 28.72
C ARG A 207 -14.08 -9.27 27.23
N SER A 208 -15.01 -9.78 26.44
CA SER A 208 -15.04 -9.57 24.99
C SER A 208 -16.09 -8.53 24.63
N ARG A 209 -15.76 -7.64 23.70
CA ARG A 209 -16.70 -6.72 23.09
C ARG A 209 -16.46 -6.71 21.59
N THR A 210 -17.53 -6.84 20.82
CA THR A 210 -17.52 -6.70 19.36
C THR A 210 -18.27 -5.43 18.97
N ILE A 211 -17.68 -4.64 18.08
CA ILE A 211 -18.31 -3.47 17.49
C ILE A 211 -18.25 -3.56 15.95
N PRO A 212 -19.29 -3.10 15.25
CA PRO A 212 -19.19 -2.90 13.81
C PRO A 212 -18.26 -1.71 13.53
N LEU A 213 -17.43 -1.84 12.50
CA LEU A 213 -16.68 -0.72 11.94
C LEU A 213 -17.52 -0.07 10.83
N PRO A 214 -17.46 1.26 10.67
CA PRO A 214 -18.16 1.95 9.60
C PRO A 214 -17.78 1.39 8.21
N PRO A 215 -18.72 1.36 7.25
CA PRO A 215 -18.38 1.11 5.86
C PRO A 215 -17.30 2.08 5.40
N SER A 216 -16.33 1.56 4.65
CA SER A 216 -15.20 2.34 4.16
C SER A 216 -15.05 2.20 2.65
N GLN A 217 -14.27 3.09 2.04
CA GLN A 217 -13.88 3.01 0.63
C GLN A 217 -12.35 2.98 0.55
N PRO A 218 -11.70 1.83 0.84
CA PRO A 218 -10.24 1.73 0.98
C PRO A 218 -9.49 2.30 -0.22
N ASP A 219 -9.94 1.98 -1.44
CA ASP A 219 -9.32 2.47 -2.67
C ASP A 219 -9.44 4.00 -2.80
N GLN A 220 -10.61 4.57 -2.47
CA GLN A 220 -10.81 6.02 -2.51
C GLN A 220 -9.93 6.73 -1.47
N THR A 221 -9.81 6.14 -0.28
CA THR A 221 -8.92 6.64 0.78
C THR A 221 -7.47 6.60 0.34
N GLU A 222 -7.02 5.49 -0.25
CA GLU A 222 -5.66 5.35 -0.78
C GLU A 222 -5.34 6.40 -1.84
N TRP A 223 -6.25 6.61 -2.80
CA TRP A 223 -6.11 7.64 -3.82
C TRP A 223 -6.02 9.05 -3.23
N ARG A 224 -6.91 9.37 -2.29
CA ARG A 224 -6.90 10.68 -1.61
C ARG A 224 -5.60 10.89 -0.84
N LEU A 225 -5.09 9.86 -0.16
CA LEU A 225 -3.81 9.92 0.53
C LEU A 225 -2.67 10.12 -0.46
N PHE A 226 -2.62 9.39 -1.57
CA PHE A 226 -1.55 9.57 -2.57
C PHE A 226 -1.54 10.99 -3.17
N LEU A 227 -2.72 11.54 -3.45
CA LEU A 227 -2.84 12.85 -4.08
C LEU A 227 -2.55 14.00 -3.11
N THR A 228 -2.88 13.85 -1.83
CA THR A 228 -2.78 14.95 -0.85
C THR A 228 -1.58 14.83 0.09
N ALA A 229 -1.09 13.62 0.34
CA ALA A 229 -0.03 13.43 1.31
C ALA A 229 1.32 13.93 0.76
N PRO A 230 2.14 14.54 1.63
CA PRO A 230 3.56 14.66 1.39
C PRO A 230 4.16 13.30 1.02
N PRO A 231 5.15 13.25 0.11
CA PRO A 231 5.75 11.98 -0.28
C PRO A 231 6.44 11.21 0.86
N ASP A 232 6.76 11.89 1.96
CA ASP A 232 7.39 11.28 3.15
C ASP A 232 6.36 10.85 4.20
N SER A 233 5.07 11.11 3.96
CA SER A 233 4.00 10.63 4.83
C SER A 233 3.90 9.12 4.70
N GLN A 234 4.31 8.41 5.76
CA GLN A 234 4.35 6.95 5.85
C GLN A 234 2.95 6.27 5.84
N CYS A 235 1.96 6.93 5.25
CA CYS A 235 0.57 6.47 5.18
C CYS A 235 0.40 5.34 4.16
N LEU A 236 1.22 5.33 3.11
CA LEU A 236 1.19 4.34 2.04
C LEU A 236 2.44 3.46 2.05
N MET A 237 2.32 2.26 1.49
CA MET A 237 3.44 1.36 1.31
C MET A 237 4.46 1.97 0.34
N THR A 238 5.75 1.91 0.66
CA THR A 238 6.81 2.41 -0.21
C THR A 238 7.53 1.29 -0.93
N VAL A 239 8.05 1.58 -2.12
CA VAL A 239 8.95 0.66 -2.86
C VAL A 239 10.20 0.30 -2.04
N ASN A 240 10.69 1.23 -1.22
CA ASN A 240 11.82 0.98 -0.33
C ASN A 240 11.49 -0.06 0.75
N ALA A 241 10.34 0.09 1.41
CA ALA A 241 9.88 -0.88 2.41
C ALA A 241 9.64 -2.26 1.79
N ALA A 242 9.02 -2.29 0.61
CA ALA A 242 8.79 -3.51 -0.16
C ALA A 242 10.11 -4.26 -0.47
N ALA A 243 11.14 -3.53 -0.92
CA ALA A 243 12.44 -4.11 -1.21
C ALA A 243 13.19 -4.59 0.04
N ASP A 244 13.04 -3.90 1.19
CA ASP A 244 13.66 -4.33 2.45
C ASP A 244 13.05 -5.64 2.98
N ILE A 245 11.73 -5.78 2.85
CA ILE A 245 11.02 -7.03 3.15
C ILE A 245 11.59 -8.17 2.31
N MET A 246 11.69 -7.97 0.99
CA MET A 246 12.24 -8.97 0.07
C MET A 246 13.69 -9.36 0.41
N GLY A 247 14.54 -8.37 0.73
CA GLY A 247 15.92 -8.61 1.11
C GLY A 247 16.06 -9.46 2.38
N LYS A 248 15.14 -9.32 3.34
CA LYS A 248 15.11 -10.15 4.56
C LYS A 248 14.66 -11.57 4.27
N SER A 249 13.62 -11.77 3.45
CA SER A 249 13.12 -13.10 3.08
C SER A 249 14.18 -13.93 2.36
N ASN A 250 14.95 -13.33 1.44
CA ASN A 250 16.03 -14.04 0.72
C ASN A 250 17.22 -14.42 1.62
N ARG A 251 17.47 -13.68 2.71
CA ARG A 251 18.55 -14.03 3.65
C ARG A 251 18.18 -15.21 4.55
N LEU A 252 16.91 -15.34 4.90
CA LEU A 252 16.37 -16.45 5.69
C LEU A 252 16.34 -17.77 4.90
N SER A 253 16.18 -17.72 3.57
CA SER A 253 16.26 -18.90 2.69
C SER A 253 17.69 -19.38 2.39
N HIS A 254 18.71 -18.66 2.85
CA HIS A 254 20.13 -18.96 2.59
C HIS A 254 20.95 -19.16 3.87
N GLN A 255 20.31 -19.33 5.03
CA GLN A 255 20.99 -19.86 6.21
C GLN A 255 21.02 -21.39 6.14
N PRO A 256 22.20 -22.03 6.24
CA PRO A 256 22.34 -23.49 6.22
C PRO A 256 21.77 -24.15 7.48
#